data_AF-A0A9E3YRJ6-F1
#
_entry.id   AF-A0A9E3YRJ6-F1
#
_cell.length_a   1.000
_cell.length_b   1.000
_cell.length_c   1.000
_cell.angle_alpha   90.00
_cell.angle_beta   90.00
_cell.angle_gamma   90.00
#
_symmetry.space_group_name_H-M   'P 1'
#
loop_
_entity.id
_entity.type
_entity.pdbx_description
1 polymer ?
#
loop_
_entity_poly.entity_id
_entity_poly.type
_entity_poly.pdbx_seq_one_letter_code
_entity_poly.pdbx_strand_id
1 'polypeptide(L)' 'MVVELGHFALALAASIALALALLPLAGVLRGVDAWMRSAMPLALGQLLFVAIAFGCLAYAFLHDDFTVRLI' A
#
# COMPACT_ATOMS: atom_id res chain seq x y z
N MET A 1 -2.59 -18.12 -7.03
CA MET A 1 -2.96 -16.79 -7.58
C MET A 1 -3.15 -15.70 -6.53
N VAL A 2 -3.35 -16.02 -5.24
CA VAL A 2 -3.38 -15.02 -4.14
C VAL A 2 -2.10 -14.17 -4.07
N VAL A 3 -0.93 -14.76 -4.34
CA VAL A 3 0.37 -14.07 -4.34
C VAL A 3 0.43 -12.95 -5.40
N GLU A 4 -0.10 -13.21 -6.61
CA GLU A 4 -0.13 -12.22 -7.70
C GLU A 4 -1.04 -11.04 -7.35
N LEU A 5 -2.19 -11.33 -6.72
CA LEU A 5 -3.11 -10.31 -6.22
C LEU A 5 -2.47 -9.44 -5.13
N GLY A 6 -1.70 -10.07 -4.22
CA GLY A 6 -0.96 -9.38 -3.17
C GLY A 6 0.14 -8.45 -3.72
N HIS A 7 0.89 -8.90 -4.72
CA HIS A 7 1.90 -8.06 -5.38
C HIS A 7 1.29 -6.90 -6.16
N PHE A 8 0.19 -7.13 -6.87
CA PHE A 8 -0.54 -6.07 -7.55
C PHE A 8 -1.09 -5.02 -6.58
N ALA A 9 -1.70 -5.47 -5.46
CA ALA A 9 -2.17 -4.59 -4.40
C ALA A 9 -1.01 -3.77 -3.77
N LEU A 10 0.16 -4.38 -3.59
CA LEU A 10 1.35 -3.69 -3.07
C LEU A 10 1.88 -2.63 -4.04
N ALA A 11 1.89 -2.92 -5.36
CA ALA A 11 2.30 -1.95 -6.38
C ALA A 11 1.33 -0.75 -6.43
N LEU A 12 0.03 -1.00 -6.29
CA LEU A 12 -0.97 0.08 -6.22
C LEU A 12 -0.83 0.89 -4.92
N ALA A 13 -0.56 0.24 -3.78
CA ALA A 13 -0.23 0.92 -2.54
C ALA A 13 1.05 1.77 -2.69
N ALA A 14 2.08 1.31 -3.41
CA ALA A 14 3.29 2.10 -3.61
C ALA A 14 3.04 3.38 -4.43
N SER A 15 2.18 3.31 -5.45
CA SER A 15 1.83 4.48 -6.25
C SER A 15 0.98 5.50 -5.47
N ILE A 16 0.05 5.04 -4.63
CA ILE A 16 -0.72 5.91 -3.71
C ILE A 16 0.19 6.55 -2.66
N ALA A 17 1.22 5.83 -2.17
CA ALA A 17 2.21 6.36 -1.24
C ALA A 17 2.97 7.54 -1.84
N LEU A 18 3.40 7.41 -3.10
CA LEU A 18 4.11 8.47 -3.83
C LEU A 18 3.19 9.67 -4.05
N ALA A 19 1.92 9.44 -4.41
CA ALA A 19 0.94 10.52 -4.53
C ALA A 19 0.73 11.23 -3.18
N LEU A 20 0.61 10.47 -2.08
CA LEU A 20 0.47 11.02 -0.73
C LEU A 20 1.73 11.76 -0.26
N ALA A 21 2.92 11.37 -0.71
CA ALA A 21 4.15 12.08 -0.35
C ALA A 21 4.28 13.40 -1.12
N LEU A 22 3.88 13.43 -2.39
CA LEU A 22 4.10 14.57 -3.28
C LEU A 22 2.97 15.61 -3.23
N LEU A 23 1.70 15.19 -3.23
CA LEU A 23 0.54 16.10 -3.33
C LEU A 23 0.42 17.04 -2.11
N PRO A 24 0.36 16.55 -0.85
CA PRO A 24 0.24 17.41 0.30
C PRO A 24 1.52 18.20 0.59
N LEU A 25 2.71 17.67 0.26
CA LEU A 25 3.96 18.44 0.33
C LEU A 25 3.91 19.64 -0.62
N ALA A 26 3.51 19.42 -1.88
CA ALA A 26 3.30 20.51 -2.83
C ALA A 26 2.15 21.45 -2.41
N GLY A 27 1.12 20.92 -1.75
CA GLY A 27 0.01 21.69 -1.20
C GLY A 27 0.42 22.66 -0.10
N VAL A 28 1.29 22.22 0.81
CA VAL A 28 1.89 23.07 1.87
C VAL A 28 2.75 24.17 1.25
N LEU A 29 3.59 23.84 0.27
CA LEU A 29 4.47 24.81 -0.40
C LEU A 29 3.69 25.88 -1.19
N ARG A 30 2.49 25.55 -1.68
CA ARG A 30 1.65 26.47 -2.46
C ARG A 30 0.55 27.16 -1.65
N GLY A 31 0.38 26.83 -0.37
CA GLY A 31 -0.67 27.41 0.48
C GLY A 31 -2.09 27.07 0.02
N VAL A 32 -2.28 25.93 -0.65
CA VAL A 32 -3.60 25.53 -1.19
C VAL A 32 -4.21 24.47 -0.26
N ASP A 33 -5.18 24.89 0.56
CA ASP A 33 -5.85 24.03 1.54
C ASP A 33 -6.49 22.78 0.93
N ALA A 34 -6.98 22.86 -0.32
CA ALA A 34 -7.57 21.71 -1.01
C ALA A 34 -6.57 20.57 -1.21
N TRP A 35 -5.29 20.89 -1.47
CA TRP A 35 -4.22 19.90 -1.67
C TRP A 35 -3.64 19.40 -0.35
N MET A 36 -3.79 20.18 0.72
CA MET A 36 -3.42 19.75 2.06
C MET A 36 -4.49 18.81 2.65
N ARG A 37 -5.77 19.06 2.37
CA ARG A 37 -6.90 18.23 2.80
C ARG A 37 -6.97 16.88 2.09
N SER A 38 -6.39 16.74 0.91
CA SER A 38 -6.32 15.45 0.20
C SER A 38 -5.39 14.44 0.88
N ALA A 39 -4.54 14.86 1.82
CA ALA A 39 -3.67 13.96 2.59
C ALA A 39 -4.46 12.88 3.35
N MET A 40 -5.57 13.27 3.99
CA MET A 40 -6.37 12.36 4.81
C MET A 40 -7.04 11.23 4.00
N PRO A 41 -7.76 11.49 2.90
CA PRO A 41 -8.32 10.42 2.07
C PRO A 41 -7.24 9.58 1.38
N LEU A 42 -6.11 10.17 0.96
CA LEU A 42 -5.00 9.40 0.38
C LEU A 42 -4.35 8.48 1.42
N ALA A 43 -4.20 8.93 2.67
CA ALA A 43 -3.66 8.10 3.76
C ALA A 43 -4.59 6.92 4.12
N LEU A 44 -5.90 7.13 4.11
CA LEU A 44 -6.86 6.05 4.30
C LEU A 44 -6.83 5.04 3.15
N GLY A 45 -6.74 5.52 1.90
CA GLY A 45 -6.53 4.66 0.73
C GLY A 45 -5.25 3.84 0.84
N GLN A 46 -4.15 4.49 1.23
CA GLN A 46 -2.85 3.85 1.46
C GLN A 46 -2.95 2.74 2.50
N LEU A 47 -3.57 3.02 3.65
CA LEU A 47 -3.75 2.05 4.73
C LEU A 47 -4.52 0.82 4.24
N LEU A 48 -5.61 1.03 3.50
CA LEU A 48 -6.45 -0.06 3.00
C LEU A 48 -5.69 -0.96 2.03
N PHE A 49 -5.01 -0.38 1.03
CA PHE A 49 -4.28 -1.17 0.03
C PHE A 49 -3.07 -1.90 0.63
N VAL A 50 -2.35 -1.26 1.56
CA VAL A 50 -1.25 -1.92 2.29
C VAL A 50 -1.79 -3.08 3.14
N ALA A 51 -2.90 -2.88 3.87
CA ALA A 51 -3.49 -3.92 4.70
C ALA A 51 -3.97 -5.13 3.88
N ILE A 52 -4.58 -4.88 2.72
CA ILE A 52 -4.99 -5.94 1.78
C ILE A 52 -3.76 -6.68 1.23
N ALA A 53 -2.75 -5.95 0.76
CA ALA A 53 -1.52 -6.56 0.24
C ALA A 53 -0.83 -7.43 1.30
N PHE A 54 -0.69 -6.90 2.52
CA PHE A 54 -0.13 -7.62 3.65
C PHE A 54 -0.95 -8.86 4.00
N GLY A 55 -2.29 -8.76 4.05
CA GLY A 55 -3.17 -9.90 4.31
C GLY A 55 -3.06 -10.99 3.24
N CYS A 56 -3.01 -10.63 1.95
CA CYS A 56 -2.81 -11.58 0.86
C CYS A 56 -1.44 -12.27 0.92
N LEU A 57 -0.37 -11.51 1.18
CA LEU A 57 0.98 -12.07 1.32
C LEU A 57 1.12 -12.95 2.56
N ALA A 58 0.56 -12.54 3.70
CA ALA A 58 0.55 -13.32 4.93
C ALA A 58 -0.24 -14.62 4.76
N TYR A 59 -1.41 -14.57 4.13
CA TYR A 59 -2.20 -15.77 3.83
C TYR A 59 -1.44 -16.73 2.91
N ALA A 60 -0.80 -16.21 1.86
CA ALA A 60 0.04 -17.02 0.98
C ALA A 60 1.18 -17.68 1.77
N PHE A 61 1.89 -16.92 2.61
CA PHE A 61 2.97 -17.44 3.44
C PHE A 61 2.50 -18.50 4.45
N LEU A 62 1.30 -18.36 5.02
CA LEU A 62 0.69 -19.35 5.91
C LEU A 62 0.26 -20.63 5.19
N HIS A 63 -0.05 -20.53 3.89
CA HIS A 63 -0.49 -21.65 3.06
C HIS A 63 0.65 -22.28 2.26
N ASP A 64 1.77 -21.57 2.10
CA ASP A 64 2.99 -22.10 1.52
C ASP A 64 3.54 -23.19 2.45
N ASP A 65 3.66 -24.39 1.90
CA ASP A 65 4.14 -25.56 2.61
C ASP A 65 5.67 -25.46 2.77
N PHE A 66 6.13 -24.96 3.93
CA PHE A 66 7.55 -24.92 4.30
C PHE A 66 8.13 -26.32 4.61
N THR A 67 7.57 -27.41 4.09
CA THR A 67 8.10 -28.79 4.19
C THR A 67 9.43 -28.99 3.44
N VAL A 68 10.22 -27.94 3.27
CA VAL A 68 11.67 -28.06 3.07
C VAL A 68 12.27 -28.54 4.38
N ARG A 69 12.31 -29.87 4.52
CA ARG A 69 13.27 -30.58 5.35
C ARG A 69 14.65 -30.00 5.00
N LEU A 70 15.20 -29.18 5.88
CA LEU A 70 16.60 -28.79 5.85
C LEU A 70 17.40 -30.10 5.91
N ILE A 71 17.91 -30.56 4.77
CA ILE A 71 18.90 -31.63 4.67
C ILE A 71 20.22 -30.95 4.34
#